data_AF-A0AAW5XKC6-F1
#
_entry.id   AF-A0AAW5XKC6-F1
#
_cell.length_a   1.000
_cell.length_b   1.000
_cell.length_c   1.000
_cell.angle_alpha   90.00
_cell.angle_beta   90.00
_cell.angle_gamma   90.00
#
_symmetry.space_group_name_H-M   'P 1'
#
loop_
_entity.id
_entity.type
_entity.pdbx_description
1 polymer ?
#
loop_
_entity_poly.entity_id
_entity_poly.type
_entity_poly.pdbx_seq_one_letter_code
_entity_poly.pdbx_strand_id
1 'polypeptide(L)' 'MKHTLQAIVDEDTQGGQGRFGQDRISDMIDAVLYCKVIDIRTGDKVVQRDKEYRVMKVSNPYNADDHIECLLEHWG' A
#
# COMPACT_ATOMS: atom_id res chain seq x y z
N MET A 1 16.17 18.90 -3.36
CA MET A 1 16.44 17.75 -2.47
C MET A 1 15.51 16.62 -2.87
N LYS A 2 16.02 15.41 -3.14
CA LYS A 2 15.13 14.24 -3.27
C LYS A 2 14.62 13.92 -1.87
N HIS A 3 13.32 14.07 -1.64
CA HIS A 3 12.70 13.59 -0.40
C HIS A 3 12.72 12.06 -0.45
N THR A 4 13.61 11.45 0.31
CA THR A 4 13.59 10.00 0.51
C THR A 4 12.45 9.70 1.47
N LEU A 5 11.32 9.24 0.93
CA LEU A 5 10.22 8.74 1.72
C LEU A 5 10.64 7.39 2.33
N GLN A 6 10.57 7.26 3.65
CA GLN A 6 10.65 5.95 4.27
C GLN A 6 9.30 5.27 4.11
N ALA A 7 9.31 4.16 3.39
CA ALA A 7 8.16 3.33 3.09
C ALA A 7 8.53 1.88 3.36
N ILE A 8 7.59 1.11 3.89
CA ILE A 8 7.71 -0.33 4.04
C ILE A 8 6.71 -0.95 3.08
N VAL A 9 7.20 -1.82 2.20
CA VAL A 9 6.38 -2.67 1.35
C VAL A 9 6.43 -4.07 1.95
N ASP A 10 5.28 -4.53 2.43
CA ASP A 10 5.09 -5.87 2.95
C ASP A 10 4.49 -6.76 1.85
N GLU A 11 5.28 -7.70 1.36
CA GLU A 11 4.91 -8.64 0.29
C GLU A 11 4.46 -10.00 0.85
N ASP A 12 4.57 -10.23 2.16
CA ASP A 12 4.17 -11.49 2.81
C ASP A 12 2.74 -11.38 3.33
N THR A 13 1.82 -10.95 2.47
CA THR A 13 0.39 -10.85 2.78
C THR A 13 -0.24 -12.25 2.86
N GLN A 14 0.30 -13.12 3.72
CA GLN A 14 -0.28 -14.40 4.09
C GLN A 14 -1.51 -14.16 4.97
N GLY A 15 -2.62 -13.71 4.36
CA GLY A 15 -3.96 -13.79 4.93
C GLY A 15 -4.11 -13.27 6.38
N GLY A 16 -3.22 -12.38 6.82
CA GLY A 16 -3.34 -11.73 8.12
C GLY A 16 -4.65 -10.96 8.11
N GLN A 17 -5.41 -11.02 9.21
CA GLN A 17 -6.64 -10.26 9.38
C GLN A 17 -6.33 -8.75 9.39
N GLY A 18 -6.01 -8.20 8.23
CA GLY A 18 -5.98 -6.77 7.98
C GLY A 18 -7.37 -6.24 8.25
N ARG A 19 -7.45 -5.12 8.99
CA ARG A 19 -8.71 -4.47 9.38
C ARG A 19 -9.52 -3.93 8.20
N PHE A 20 -9.08 -4.15 6.97
CA PHE A 20 -9.94 -4.02 5.81
C PHE A 20 -10.96 -5.15 5.85
N GLY A 21 -12.25 -4.82 5.93
CA GLY A 21 -13.30 -5.80 5.69
C GLY A 21 -12.96 -6.58 4.41
N GLN A 22 -12.62 -7.86 4.60
CA GLN A 22 -12.12 -8.77 3.55
C GLN A 22 -13.16 -9.04 2.45
N ASP A 23 -14.37 -8.49 2.58
CA ASP A 23 -15.53 -8.88 1.78
C ASP A 23 -15.50 -8.44 0.30
N ARG A 24 -14.47 -7.70 -0.18
CA ARG A 24 -14.41 -7.30 -1.60
C ARG A 24 -13.04 -7.24 -2.29
N ILE A 25 -11.92 -7.46 -1.59
CA ILE A 25 -10.58 -7.35 -2.19
C ILE A 25 -9.69 -8.49 -1.67
N SER A 26 -10.13 -9.75 -1.73
CA SER A 26 -9.32 -10.87 -1.23
C SER A 26 -8.42 -11.52 -2.29
N ASP A 27 -8.62 -11.24 -3.58
CA ASP A 27 -8.01 -12.09 -4.62
C ASP A 27 -6.87 -11.42 -5.40
N MET A 28 -6.60 -10.12 -5.19
CA MET A 28 -5.62 -9.35 -6.00
C MET A 28 -4.83 -8.34 -5.15
N ILE A 29 -4.43 -8.71 -3.93
CA ILE A 29 -3.48 -7.91 -3.14
C ILE A 29 -2.15 -8.65 -3.16
N ASP A 30 -1.16 -8.04 -3.80
CA ASP A 30 0.21 -8.58 -3.91
C ASP A 30 1.14 -7.99 -2.84
N ALA A 31 0.84 -6.79 -2.35
CA ALA A 31 1.59 -6.17 -1.27
C ALA A 31 0.78 -5.08 -0.53
N VAL A 32 1.26 -4.68 0.65
CA VAL A 32 0.78 -3.52 1.41
C VAL A 32 1.91 -2.52 1.59
N LEU A 33 1.64 -1.24 1.30
CA LEU A 33 2.55 -0.13 1.55
C LEU A 33 2.14 0.65 2.79
N TYR A 34 3.06 0.78 3.73
CA TYR A 34 2.99 1.70 4.87
C TYR A 34 3.92 2.89 4.62
N CYS A 35 3.39 4.11 4.62
CA CYS A 35 4.19 5.32 4.46
C CYS A 35 3.62 6.50 5.24
N LYS A 36 4.42 7.57 5.39
CA LYS A 36 3.93 8.83 5.96
C LYS A 36 2.81 9.42 5.11
N VAL A 37 1.97 10.27 5.70
CA VAL A 37 0.94 11.01 4.95
C VAL A 37 1.62 11.81 3.83
N ILE A 38 1.34 11.40 2.60
CA ILE A 38 1.82 12.02 1.36
C ILE A 38 0.67 12.07 0.34
N ASP A 39 0.86 12.84 -0.73
CA ASP A 39 -0.04 12.82 -1.88
C ASP A 39 0.17 11.52 -2.67
N ILE A 40 -0.46 10.44 -2.21
CA ILE A 40 -0.58 9.16 -2.91
C ILE A 40 -2.06 8.88 -3.18
N ARG A 41 -2.36 8.38 -4.38
CA ARG A 41 -3.72 8.19 -4.88
C ARG A 41 -3.87 6.81 -5.49
N THR A 42 -5.10 6.32 -5.50
CA THR A 42 -5.46 5.13 -6.29
C THR A 42 -5.07 5.34 -7.74
N GLY A 43 -4.36 4.36 -8.32
CA GLY A 43 -3.82 4.40 -9.66
C GLY A 43 -2.35 4.80 -9.75
N ASP A 44 -1.76 5.35 -8.68
CA ASP A 44 -0.34 5.70 -8.66
C ASP A 44 0.56 4.47 -8.77
N LYS A 45 1.76 4.70 -9.32
CA LYS A 45 2.82 3.71 -9.45
C LYS A 45 3.71 3.72 -8.21
N VAL A 46 3.88 2.55 -7.60
CA VAL A 46 4.92 2.31 -6.59
C VAL A 46 6.00 1.43 -7.23
N VAL A 47 7.25 1.87 -7.13
CA VAL A 47 8.41 1.08 -7.58
C VAL A 47 9.22 0.69 -6.36
N GLN A 48 9.27 -0.62 -6.10
CA GLN A 48 10.03 -1.20 -5.00
C GLN A 48 11.04 -2.18 -5.59
N ARG A 49 12.33 -1.82 -5.53
CA ARG A 49 13.42 -2.57 -6.19
C ARG A 49 13.16 -2.72 -7.69
N ASP A 50 12.95 -3.94 -8.17
CA ASP A 50 12.72 -4.35 -9.55
C ASP A 50 11.24 -4.64 -9.86
N LYS A 51 10.35 -4.41 -8.88
CA LYS A 51 8.91 -4.64 -9.01
C LYS A 51 8.14 -3.33 -9.10
N GLU A 52 7.08 -3.37 -9.88
CA GLU A 52 6.18 -2.25 -10.10
C GLU A 52 4.78 -2.63 -9.63
N TYR A 53 4.16 -1.73 -8.88
CA TYR A 53 2.82 -1.94 -8.34
C TYR A 53 1.92 -0.76 -8.63
N ARG A 54 0.63 -1.06 -8.73
CA ARG A 54 -0.47 -0.10 -8.74
C ARG A 54 -1.03 0.07 -7.34
N VAL A 55 -1.26 1.30 -6.93
CA VAL A 55 -2.07 1.59 -5.74
C VAL A 55 -3.54 1.32 -6.04
N MET A 56 -4.14 0.34 -5.37
CA MET A 56 -5.55 -0.03 -5.54
C MET A 56 -6.44 0.70 -4.55
N LYS A 57 -5.95 0.91 -3.33
CA LYS A 57 -6.68 1.59 -2.26
C LYS A 57 -5.70 2.32 -1.36
N VAL A 58 -6.08 3.51 -0.92
CA VAL A 58 -5.40 4.28 0.12
C VAL A 58 -6.34 4.37 1.32
N SER A 59 -5.82 4.12 2.52
CA SER A 59 -6.58 4.27 3.76
C SER A 59 -5.72 4.87 4.87
N ASN A 60 -6.40 5.45 5.85
CA ASN A 60 -5.82 5.84 7.13
C ASN A 60 -6.55 5.06 8.23
N PRO A 61 -6.13 3.80 8.51
CA PRO A 61 -6.89 2.89 9.37
C PRO A 61 -6.99 3.33 10.83
N TYR A 62 -6.20 4.33 11.25
CA TYR A 62 -6.16 4.81 12.63
C TYR A 62 -6.56 6.28 12.78
N ASN A 63 -6.97 6.95 11.69
CA ASN A 63 -7.10 8.42 11.67
C ASN A 63 -5.81 9.09 12.21
N ALA A 64 -4.67 8.44 12.00
CA ALA A 64 -3.39 8.89 12.51
C ALA A 64 -2.84 9.94 11.56
N ASP A 65 -2.33 11.04 12.10
CA ASP A 65 -1.81 12.14 11.28
C ASP A 65 -0.44 11.82 10.64
N ASP A 66 0.14 10.65 10.95
CA ASP A 66 1.54 10.34 10.62
C ASP A 66 1.74 9.20 9.63
N HIS A 67 0.73 8.38 9.33
CA HIS A 67 0.86 7.28 8.36
C HIS A 67 -0.43 6.93 7.61
N ILE A 68 -0.24 6.29 6.45
CA ILE A 68 -1.29 5.74 5.60
C ILE A 68 -0.91 4.32 5.17
N GLU A 69 -1.93 3.53 4.87
CA GLU A 69 -1.84 2.16 4.40
C GLU A 69 -2.40 2.07 2.98
N CYS A 70 -1.65 1.47 2.07
CA CYS A 70 -2.03 1.33 0.67
C CYS A 70 -2.01 -0.13 0.24
N LEU A 71 -3.07 -0.58 -0.42
CA LEU A 71 -3.11 -1.89 -1.06
C LEU A 71 -2.48 -1.80 -2.44
N LEU A 72 -1.59 -2.75 -2.75
CA LEU A 72 -0.82 -2.79 -3.99
C LEU A 72 -1.13 -4.04 -4.80
N GLU A 73 -1.24 -3.86 -6.12
CA GLU A 73 -1.37 -4.92 -7.13
C GLU A 73 -0.15 -4.85 -8.06
N HIS A 74 0.47 -5.97 -8.38
CA HIS A 74 1.63 -6.04 -9.27
C HIS A 74 1.24 -5.67 -10.71
N TRP A 75 2.02 -4.82 -11.38
CA TRP A 75 1.69 -4.35 -12.73
C TRP A 75 1.90 -5.38 -13.85
N GLY A 76 2.64 -6.45 -13.57
CA GLY A 76 3.04 -7.44 -14.58
C GLY A 76 4.33 -7.06 -15.28
#